data_AF-A0A412D137-F1
#
_entry.id   AF-A0A412D137-F1
#
_cell.length_a   1.000
_cell.length_b   1.000
_cell.length_c   1.000
_cell.angle_alpha   90.00
_cell.angle_beta   90.00
_cell.angle_gamma   90.00
#
_symmetry.space_group_name_H-M   'P 1'
#
loop_
_entity.id
_entity.type
_entity.pdbx_description
1 polymer ?
#
loop_
_entity_poly.entity_id
_entity_poly.type
_entity_poly.pdbx_seq_one_letter_code
_entity_poly.pdbx_strand_id
1 'polypeptide(L)' 'MKRKLMLLLACLFVGIGLVTAQTQKVTGVVISEEDGQPVVGASVLVKGTTLGTITDVDGNFNLSNVPSSAKTLQIS' A
#
# COMPACT_ATOMS: atom_id res chain seq x y z
N MET A 1 -31.25 10.61 -30.76
CA MET A 1 -30.15 9.62 -30.60
C MET A 1 -28.82 10.27 -30.19
N LYS A 2 -28.43 11.42 -30.76
CA LYS A 2 -27.18 12.14 -30.44
C LYS A 2 -27.02 12.55 -28.95
N ARG A 3 -28.08 13.02 -28.29
CA ARG A 3 -28.07 13.40 -26.85
C ARG A 3 -27.83 12.22 -25.90
N LYS A 4 -28.44 11.05 -26.17
CA LYS A 4 -28.24 9.83 -25.37
C LYS A 4 -26.81 9.31 -25.52
N LEU A 5 -26.26 9.39 -26.74
CA LEU A 5 -24.88 9.03 -27.02
C LEU A 5 -23.88 9.98 -26.31
N MET A 6 -24.17 11.28 -26.31
CA MET A 6 -23.34 12.28 -25.64
C MET A 6 -23.32 12.12 -24.11
N LEU A 7 -24.46 11.76 -23.51
CA LEU A 7 -24.54 11.44 -22.07
C LEU A 7 -23.79 10.15 -21.72
N LEU A 8 -23.88 9.12 -22.56
CA LEU A 8 -23.15 7.86 -22.36
C LEU A 8 -21.63 8.06 -22.44
N LEU A 9 -21.17 8.89 -23.39
CA LEU A 9 -19.77 9.24 -23.54
C LEU A 9 -19.26 10.04 -22.33
N ALA A 10 -20.06 10.99 -21.83
CA ALA A 10 -19.72 11.76 -20.63
C ALA A 10 -19.58 10.87 -19.38
N CYS A 11 -20.46 9.88 -19.18
CA CYS A 11 -20.34 8.90 -18.09
C CYS A 11 -19.08 8.04 -18.19
N LEU A 12 -18.64 7.69 -19.41
CA LEU A 12 -17.45 6.87 -19.62
C LEU A 12 -16.16 7.61 -19.21
N PHE A 13 -16.09 8.92 -19.46
CA PHE A 13 -14.94 9.75 -19.05
C PHE A 13 -14.84 9.93 -17.52
N VAL A 14 -15.96 9.91 -16.80
CA VAL A 14 -15.97 10.01 -15.32
C VAL A 14 -15.47 8.72 -14.65
N GLY A 15 -15.72 7.54 -15.25
CA GLY A 15 -15.34 6.26 -14.68
C GLY A 15 -13.83 5.98 -14.63
N ILE A 16 -13.04 6.58 -15.53
CA ILE A 16 -11.59 6.32 -15.65
C ILE A 16 -10.82 6.94 -14.47
N GLY A 17 -11.32 8.06 -13.90
CA GLY A 17 -10.65 8.78 -12.81
C GLY A 17 -10.64 8.06 -11.45
N LEU A 18 -11.44 7.00 -11.28
CA LEU A 18 -11.53 6.27 -10.00
C LEU A 18 -10.52 5.12 -9.85
N VAL A 19 -9.75 4.79 -10.90
CA VAL A 19 -8.85 3.63 -10.91
C VAL A 19 -7.56 3.87 -10.11
N THR A 20 -7.15 5.12 -9.89
CA THR A 20 -5.85 5.45 -9.28
C THR A 20 -5.83 5.43 -7.74
N ALA A 21 -6.94 5.12 -7.07
CA ALA A 21 -7.07 5.17 -5.61
C ALA A 21 -6.83 3.83 -4.89
N GLN A 22 -6.44 2.76 -5.60
CA GLN A 22 -6.41 1.40 -5.03
C GLN A 22 -5.16 1.07 -4.18
N THR A 23 -4.32 2.05 -3.89
CA THR A 23 -3.12 1.83 -3.07
C THR A 23 -3.32 2.38 -1.67
N GLN A 24 -2.85 1.62 -0.67
CA GLN A 24 -2.99 1.94 0.73
C GLN A 24 -1.63 2.27 1.34
N LYS A 25 -1.66 3.05 2.41
CA LYS A 25 -0.48 3.28 3.25
C LYS A 25 -0.55 2.33 4.44
N VAL A 26 0.55 1.64 4.71
CA VAL A 26 0.69 0.73 5.86
C VAL A 26 1.83 1.21 6.73
N THR A 27 1.56 1.40 8.02
CA THR A 27 2.54 1.84 9.01
C THR A 27 2.46 0.96 10.24
N GLY A 28 3.57 0.81 10.95
CA GLY A 28 3.61 0.08 12.20
C GLY A 28 4.99 0.14 12.84
N VAL A 29 5.16 -0.63 13.91
CA VAL A 29 6.42 -0.79 14.63
C VAL A 29 6.78 -2.27 14.69
N VAL A 30 8.05 -2.60 14.47
CA VAL A 30 8.56 -3.97 14.60
C VAL A 30 9.16 -4.13 15.99
N ILE A 31 8.64 -5.07 16.77
CA ILE A 31 9.08 -5.37 18.13
C ILE A 31 9.60 -6.81 18.16
N SER A 32 10.75 -7.01 18.80
CA SER A 32 11.33 -8.33 19.04
C SER A 32 10.56 -9.07 20.12
N GLU A 33 10.27 -10.35 19.88
CA GLU A 33 9.58 -11.21 20.84
C GLU A 33 10.48 -11.60 22.02
N GLU A 34 11.80 -11.65 21.83
CA GLU A 34 12.76 -12.14 22.83
C GLU A 34 12.93 -11.15 23.99
N ASP A 35 12.99 -9.86 23.68
CA ASP A 35 13.32 -8.80 24.64
C ASP A 35 12.30 -7.66 24.68
N GLY A 36 11.29 -7.67 23.80
CA GLY A 36 10.26 -6.63 23.71
C GLY A 36 10.79 -5.29 23.19
N GLN A 37 11.99 -5.24 22.62
CA GLN A 37 12.60 -4.01 22.14
C GLN A 37 12.27 -3.75 20.66
N PRO A 38 12.28 -2.49 20.21
CA PRO A 38 12.14 -2.17 18.79
C PRO A 38 13.28 -2.74 17.97
N VAL A 39 12.94 -3.32 16.81
CA VAL A 39 13.94 -3.88 15.90
C VAL A 39 14.35 -2.82 14.90
N VAL A 40 15.56 -2.31 15.06
CA VAL A 40 16.17 -1.32 14.17
C VAL A 40 16.77 -2.03 12.96
N GLY A 41 16.54 -1.50 11.75
CA GLY A 41 17.12 -2.03 10.53
C GLY A 41 16.45 -3.30 9.99
N ALA A 42 15.30 -3.70 10.51
CA ALA A 42 14.52 -4.81 9.99
C ALA A 42 13.98 -4.50 8.59
N SER A 43 14.04 -5.48 7.70
CA SER A 43 13.51 -5.37 6.34
C SER A 43 12.03 -5.76 6.34
N VAL A 44 11.15 -4.82 5.99
CA VAL A 44 9.70 -5.05 5.85
C VAL A 44 9.34 -5.06 4.37
N LEU A 45 8.97 -6.21 3.82
CA LEU A 45 8.64 -6.40 2.41
C LEU A 45 7.18 -6.83 2.22
N VAL A 46 6.50 -6.24 1.24
CA VAL A 46 5.18 -6.72 0.80
C VAL A 46 5.36 -7.96 -0.07
N LYS A 47 4.88 -9.11 0.42
CA LYS A 47 5.10 -10.41 -0.22
C LYS A 47 4.59 -10.42 -1.66
N GLY A 48 5.44 -10.90 -2.58
CA GLY A 48 5.13 -10.97 -4.02
C GLY A 48 5.32 -9.66 -4.78
N THR A 49 5.90 -8.64 -4.14
CA THR A 49 6.25 -7.36 -4.77
C THR A 49 7.71 -7.00 -4.44
N THR A 50 8.22 -5.96 -5.09
CA THR A 50 9.51 -5.32 -4.74
C THR A 50 9.34 -4.16 -3.76
N LEU A 51 8.12 -3.94 -3.25
CA LEU A 51 7.83 -2.85 -2.34
C LEU A 51 8.24 -3.24 -0.92
N GLY A 52 9.27 -2.57 -0.41
CA GLY A 52 9.77 -2.78 0.94
C GLY A 52 10.31 -1.49 1.55
N THR A 53 10.52 -1.52 2.85
CA THR A 53 11.15 -0.44 3.63
C THR A 53 11.99 -1.05 4.74
N ILE A 54 12.84 -0.24 5.33
CA ILE A 54 13.65 -0.59 6.51
C ILE A 54 13.06 0.13 7.72
N THR A 55 13.09 -0.51 8.89
CA THR A 55 12.67 0.14 10.14
C THR A 55 13.69 1.17 10.63
N ASP A 56 13.20 2.23 11.27
CA ASP A 56 14.04 3.25 11.90
C ASP A 56 14.56 2.85 13.29
N VAL A 57 15.17 3.80 14.01
CA VAL A 57 15.76 3.60 15.36
C VAL A 57 14.72 3.27 16.43
N ASP A 58 13.46 3.61 16.19
CA ASP A 58 12.34 3.31 17.09
C ASP A 58 11.55 2.09 16.59
N GLY A 59 12.08 1.37 15.57
CA GLY A 59 11.45 0.21 14.95
C GLY A 59 10.28 0.55 14.02
N ASN A 60 10.02 1.82 13.74
CA ASN A 60 8.88 2.22 12.92
C ASN A 60 9.14 1.94 11.43
N PHE A 61 8.09 1.59 10.71
CA PHE A 61 8.12 1.46 9.25
C PHE A 61 6.93 2.15 8.58
N ASN A 62 7.13 2.55 7.34
CA ASN A 62 6.11 3.16 6.52
C ASN A 62 6.21 2.66 5.07
N LEU A 63 5.20 1.89 4.66
CA LEU A 63 5.02 1.42 3.30
C LEU A 63 3.93 2.25 2.64
N SER A 64 4.34 3.04 1.65
CA SER A 64 3.43 3.78 0.79
C SER A 64 3.12 2.95 -0.46
N ASN A 65 1.97 3.19 -1.08
CA ASN A 65 1.57 2.57 -2.33
C ASN A 65 1.40 1.04 -2.26
N VAL A 66 0.99 0.50 -1.11
CA VAL A 66 0.71 -0.94 -0.96
C VAL A 66 -0.52 -1.32 -1.79
N PRO A 67 -0.42 -2.30 -2.71
CA PRO A 67 -1.58 -2.77 -3.47
C PRO A 67 -2.68 -3.29 -2.54
N SER A 68 -3.95 -2.98 -2.82
CA SER A 68 -5.10 -3.50 -2.07
C SER A 68 -5.19 -5.04 -2.08
N SER A 69 -4.56 -5.70 -3.05
CA SER A 69 -4.47 -7.15 -3.15
C SER A 69 -3.42 -7.77 -2.21
N ALA A 70 -2.51 -6.98 -1.65
CA ALA A 70 -1.48 -7.47 -0.75
C ALA A 70 -2.06 -7.88 0.60
N LYS A 71 -1.74 -9.11 1.05
CA LYS A 71 -2.26 -9.69 2.30
C LYS A 71 -1.19 -10.03 3.34
N THR A 72 0.08 -9.98 2.95
CA THR A 72 1.16 -10.49 3.79
C THR A 72 2.38 -9.58 3.70
N LEU A 73 2.92 -9.24 4.86
CA LEU A 73 4.23 -8.63 5.01
C LEU A 73 5.23 -9.71 5.45
N GLN A 74 6.42 -9.69 4.88
CA GLN A 74 7.55 -10.48 5.34
C GLN A 74 8.52 -9.54 6.06
N ILE A 75 8.87 -9.89 7.28
CA ILE A 75 9.85 -9.17 8.11
C ILE A 75 11.08 -10.07 8.26
N SER A 76 12.27 -9.51 8.10
CA SER A 76 13.55 -10.22 8.22
C SER A 76 14.62 -9.35 8.85
#